data_AF-A0A9E5CB10-F1
#
_entry.id   AF-A0A9E5CB10-F1
#
_cell.length_a   1.000
_cell.length_b   1.000
_cell.length_c   1.000
_cell.angle_alpha   90.00
_cell.angle_beta   90.00
_cell.angle_gamma   90.00
#
_symmetry.space_group_name_H-M   'P 1'
#
loop_
_entity.id
_entity.type
_entity.pdbx_description
1 polymer ?
#
loop_
_entity_poly.entity_id
_entity_poly.type
_entity_poly.pdbx_seq_one_letter_code
_entity_poly.pdbx_strand_id
1 'polypeptide(L)'
;DMGVFSGHTWAEISQKFPDMASEFQFNRDWQVVEGAETSRERRARGQRVVDTILSRHANDDVVLMFTHGGIMGHILAALMGTNRTWGLGAQNTALFDLSVDAERWWRNDHATYNNTELWRVNRFNDSSHLAQLG
;
A
#
# COMPACT_ATOMS: atom_id res chain seq x y z
N ASP A 1 -1.92 4.29 -11.23
CA ASP A 1 -2.82 4.57 -12.36
C ASP A 1 -3.46 3.28 -12.86
N MET A 2 -4.71 3.33 -13.31
CA MET A 2 -5.46 2.20 -13.86
C MET A 2 -5.56 2.24 -15.39
N GLY A 3 -4.97 3.25 -16.05
CA GLY A 3 -4.87 3.34 -17.50
C GLY A 3 -6.24 3.43 -18.17
N VAL A 4 -6.39 2.75 -19.30
CA VAL A 4 -7.63 2.70 -20.10
C VAL A 4 -8.83 2.10 -19.34
N PHE A 5 -8.62 1.44 -18.19
CA PHE A 5 -9.73 0.97 -17.35
C PHE A 5 -10.34 2.07 -16.46
N SER A 6 -9.68 3.23 -16.35
CA SER A 6 -10.15 4.32 -15.50
C SER A 6 -11.53 4.84 -15.93
N GLY A 7 -12.43 5.00 -14.97
CA GLY A 7 -13.79 5.51 -15.23
C GLY A 7 -14.76 4.49 -15.84
N HIS A 8 -14.38 3.21 -15.93
CA HIS A 8 -15.25 2.15 -16.42
C HIS A 8 -15.58 1.13 -15.34
N THR A 9 -16.81 0.63 -15.37
CA THR A 9 -17.21 -0.57 -14.65
C THR A 9 -16.55 -1.80 -15.25
N TRP A 10 -16.49 -2.90 -14.50
CA TRP A 10 -15.95 -4.15 -15.04
C TRP A 10 -16.71 -4.65 -16.28
N ALA A 11 -18.04 -4.50 -16.31
CA ALA A 11 -18.85 -4.88 -17.46
C ALA A 11 -18.49 -4.07 -18.72
N GLU A 12 -18.30 -2.75 -18.58
CA GLU A 12 -17.85 -1.90 -19.68
C GLU A 12 -16.42 -2.24 -20.11
N ILE A 13 -15.52 -2.53 -19.17
CA ILE A 13 -14.16 -2.97 -19.46
C ILE A 13 -14.17 -4.26 -20.28
N SER A 14 -14.93 -5.27 -19.85
CA SER A 14 -15.03 -6.55 -20.57
C SER A 14 -15.65 -6.40 -21.96
N GLN A 15 -16.53 -5.41 -22.17
CA GLN A 15 -17.11 -5.13 -23.48
C GLN A 15 -16.16 -4.33 -24.40
N LYS A 16 -15.49 -3.31 -23.86
CA LYS A 16 -14.64 -2.40 -24.64
C LYS A 16 -13.24 -2.95 -24.90
N PHE A 17 -12.73 -3.77 -23.98
CA PHE A 17 -11.37 -4.30 -23.98
C PHE A 17 -11.34 -5.80 -23.64
N PRO A 18 -12.04 -6.65 -24.41
CA PRO A 18 -12.29 -8.05 -24.03
C PRO A 18 -11.01 -8.86 -23.77
N ASP A 19 -10.00 -8.70 -24.64
CA ASP A 19 -8.74 -9.45 -24.53
C ASP A 19 -7.93 -9.01 -23.31
N MET A 20 -7.74 -7.68 -23.13
CA MET A 20 -7.07 -7.13 -21.94
C MET A 20 -7.80 -7.49 -20.64
N ALA A 21 -9.14 -7.45 -20.65
CA ALA A 21 -9.95 -7.79 -19.49
C ALA A 21 -9.79 -9.28 -19.11
N SER A 22 -9.81 -10.17 -20.10
CA SER A 22 -9.63 -11.60 -19.90
C SER A 22 -8.24 -11.92 -19.34
N GLU A 23 -7.20 -11.35 -19.94
CA GLU A 23 -5.82 -11.56 -19.50
C GLU A 23 -5.57 -10.98 -18.11
N PHE A 24 -6.07 -9.77 -17.85
CA PHE A 24 -5.99 -9.14 -16.52
C PHE A 24 -6.74 -9.95 -15.46
N GLN A 25 -7.91 -10.49 -15.78
CA GLN A 25 -8.69 -11.30 -14.84
C GLN A 25 -7.95 -12.57 -14.43
N PHE A 26 -7.27 -13.21 -15.39
CA PHE A 26 -6.52 -14.44 -15.14
C PHE A 26 -5.21 -14.18 -14.38
N ASN A 27 -4.40 -13.23 -14.85
CA ASN A 27 -3.04 -13.00 -14.31
C ASN A 27 -2.99 -11.97 -13.17
N ARG A 28 -4.00 -11.11 -13.06
CA ARG A 28 -4.03 -9.95 -12.14
C ARG A 28 -2.82 -9.01 -12.33
N ASP A 29 -2.30 -8.96 -13.55
CA ASP A 29 -1.12 -8.19 -13.90
C ASP A 29 -1.47 -6.86 -14.56
N TRP A 30 -1.12 -5.75 -13.92
CA TRP A 30 -1.35 -4.41 -14.47
C TRP A 30 -0.53 -4.12 -15.73
N GLN A 31 0.50 -4.91 -16.04
CA GLN A 31 1.30 -4.72 -17.26
C GLN A 31 0.49 -4.91 -18.55
N VAL A 32 -0.60 -5.68 -18.51
CA VAL A 32 -1.43 -5.94 -19.70
C VAL A 32 -2.42 -4.82 -19.99
N VAL A 33 -2.60 -3.87 -19.07
CA VAL A 33 -3.57 -2.78 -19.20
C VAL A 33 -2.86 -1.55 -19.75
N GLU A 34 -3.26 -1.13 -20.95
CA GLU A 34 -2.68 0.02 -21.63
C GLU A 34 -2.73 1.29 -20.77
N GLY A 35 -1.60 1.98 -20.63
CA GLY A 35 -1.45 3.19 -19.84
C GLY A 35 -1.56 3.00 -18.33
N ALA A 36 -1.73 1.77 -17.83
CA ALA A 36 -1.77 1.51 -16.40
C ALA A 36 -0.36 1.50 -15.81
N GLU A 37 -0.29 1.92 -14.55
CA GLU A 37 0.93 1.77 -13.77
C GLU A 37 1.13 0.30 -13.42
N THR A 38 2.30 -0.23 -13.75
CA THR A 38 2.68 -1.63 -13.53
C THR A 38 2.81 -1.96 -12.04
N SER A 39 2.73 -3.25 -11.68
CA SER A 39 2.93 -3.71 -10.30
C SER A 39 4.30 -3.33 -9.73
N ARG A 40 5.34 -3.29 -10.58
CA ARG A 40 6.70 -2.86 -10.21
C ARG A 40 6.76 -1.37 -9.88
N GLU A 41 6.14 -0.54 -10.72
CA GLU A 41 6.09 0.91 -10.50
C GLU A 41 5.32 1.26 -9.24
N ARG A 42 4.19 0.58 -8.99
CA ARG A 42 3.42 0.73 -7.75
C ARG A 42 4.26 0.35 -6.52
N ARG A 43 5.03 -0.74 -6.57
CA ARG A 43 5.94 -1.12 -5.48
C ARG A 43 7.04 -0.09 -5.26
N ALA A 44 7.64 0.42 -6.33
CA ALA A 44 8.66 1.47 -6.25
C ALA A 44 8.07 2.77 -5.70
N ARG A 45 6.83 3.11 -6.06
CA ARG A 45 6.12 4.28 -5.52
C ARG A 45 5.81 4.12 -4.03
N GLY A 46 5.37 2.94 -3.60
CA GLY A 46 5.20 2.62 -2.18
C GLY A 46 6.49 2.80 -1.38
N GLN A 47 7.63 2.38 -1.94
CA GLN A 47 8.95 2.60 -1.32
C GLN A 47 9.29 4.09 -1.21
N ARG A 48 9.12 4.86 -2.30
CA ARG A 48 9.39 6.31 -2.29
C ARG A 48 8.57 7.06 -1.25
N VAL A 49 7.33 6.63 -0.99
CA VAL A 49 6.50 7.21 0.08
C VAL A 49 7.18 7.02 1.44
N VAL A 50 7.59 5.79 1.76
CA VAL A 50 8.28 5.48 3.03
C VAL A 50 9.60 6.25 3.14
N ASP A 51 10.43 6.24 2.10
CA ASP A 51 11.70 6.97 2.08
C ASP A 51 11.48 8.49 2.27
N THR A 52 10.41 9.05 1.70
CA THR A 52 10.07 10.48 1.83
C THR A 52 9.64 10.82 3.25
N ILE A 53 8.83 9.96 3.89
CA ILE A 53 8.39 10.18 5.27
C ILE A 53 9.61 10.16 6.20
N LEU A 54 10.42 9.12 6.10
CA LEU A 54 11.56 8.91 6.99
C LEU A 54 12.70 9.92 6.79
N SER A 55 12.80 10.55 5.61
CA SER A 55 13.80 11.59 5.35
C SER A 55 13.36 12.99 5.79
N ARG A 56 12.09 13.18 6.16
CA ARG A 56 11.51 14.50 6.48
C ARG A 56 10.95 14.62 7.89
N HIS A 57 10.94 13.52 8.64
CA HIS A 57 10.35 13.43 9.97
C HIS A 57 11.30 12.79 10.98
N ALA A 58 11.16 13.17 12.24
CA ALA A 58 11.93 12.65 13.36
C ALA A 58 11.09 11.76 14.28
N ASN A 59 11.71 11.12 15.28
CA ASN A 59 11.06 10.14 16.17
C ASN A 59 9.93 10.74 17.04
N ASP A 60 9.89 12.06 17.21
CA ASP A 60 8.87 12.81 17.95
C ASP A 60 7.70 13.29 17.06
N ASP A 61 7.78 13.09 15.75
CA ASP A 61 6.71 13.43 14.82
C ASP A 61 5.61 12.36 14.76
N VAL A 62 4.38 12.80 14.48
CA VAL A 62 3.26 11.93 14.10
C VAL A 62 2.81 12.31 12.69
N VAL A 63 2.84 11.34 11.78
CA VAL A 63 2.48 11.54 10.37
C VAL A 63 1.13 10.91 10.09
N LEU A 64 0.14 11.72 9.70
CA LEU A 64 -1.16 11.26 9.25
C LEU A 64 -1.23 11.25 7.72
N MET A 65 -1.57 10.10 7.13
CA MET A 65 -1.70 9.93 5.69
C MET A 65 -3.09 9.46 5.28
N PHE A 66 -3.62 10.07 4.22
CA PHE A 66 -4.84 9.63 3.55
C PHE A 66 -4.46 9.06 2.19
N THR A 67 -4.89 7.83 1.91
CA THR A 67 -4.54 7.14 0.67
C THR A 67 -5.62 6.16 0.22
N HIS A 68 -5.38 5.47 -0.88
CA HIS A 68 -6.29 4.52 -1.48
C HIS A 68 -5.79 3.08 -1.31
N GLY A 69 -6.73 2.11 -1.30
CA GLY A 69 -6.40 0.68 -1.21
C GLY A 69 -5.42 0.20 -2.29
N GLY A 70 -5.46 0.80 -3.49
CA GLY A 70 -4.58 0.43 -4.60
C GLY A 70 -3.09 0.72 -4.39
N ILE A 71 -2.71 1.55 -3.41
CA ILE A 71 -1.30 1.81 -3.06
C ILE A 71 -0.97 1.40 -1.62
N MET A 72 -1.96 1.33 -0.72
CA MET A 72 -1.78 0.98 0.70
C MET A 72 -0.96 -0.29 0.90
N GLY A 73 -1.27 -1.37 0.17
CA GLY A 73 -0.53 -2.64 0.29
C GLY A 73 0.96 -2.53 -0.08
N HIS A 74 1.31 -1.65 -1.02
CA HIS A 74 2.71 -1.43 -1.40
C HIS A 74 3.47 -0.57 -0.38
N ILE A 75 2.79 0.38 0.27
CA ILE A 75 3.36 1.15 1.38
C ILE A 75 3.61 0.23 2.58
N LEU A 76 2.64 -0.62 2.94
CA LEU A 76 2.80 -1.59 4.02
C LEU A 76 3.91 -2.60 3.72
N ALA A 77 4.03 -3.07 2.47
CA ALA A 77 5.14 -3.94 2.08
C ALA A 77 6.51 -3.26 2.23
N ALA A 78 6.60 -1.94 1.96
CA ALA A 78 7.81 -1.16 2.21
C ALA A 78 8.09 -1.01 3.71
N LEU A 79 7.08 -0.66 4.51
CA LEU A 79 7.21 -0.52 5.98
C LEU A 79 7.54 -1.83 6.69
N MET A 80 7.02 -2.96 6.20
CA MET A 80 7.26 -4.28 6.81
C MET A 80 8.48 -5.00 6.21
N GLY A 81 9.19 -4.37 5.27
CA GLY A 81 10.34 -4.99 4.61
C GLY A 81 10.01 -6.26 3.82
N THR A 82 8.77 -6.43 3.35
CA THR A 82 8.34 -7.65 2.67
C THR A 82 8.55 -7.59 1.15
N ASN A 83 9.00 -8.71 0.59
CA ASN A 83 9.07 -8.89 -0.86
C ASN A 83 7.69 -9.11 -1.49
N ARG A 84 6.75 -9.70 -0.74
CA ARG A 84 5.37 -9.90 -1.19
C ARG A 84 4.54 -8.64 -0.89
N THR A 85 3.71 -8.25 -1.86
CA THR A 85 2.62 -7.30 -1.64
C THR A 85 1.37 -8.11 -1.35
N TRP A 86 0.70 -7.82 -0.23
CA TRP A 86 -0.50 -8.53 0.19
C TRP A 86 -1.76 -7.78 -0.28
N GLY A 87 -2.77 -8.52 -0.72
CA GLY A 87 -4.10 -7.97 -0.95
C GLY A 87 -4.76 -7.64 0.39
N LEU A 88 -5.28 -6.43 0.53
CA LEU A 88 -5.91 -5.96 1.77
C LEU A 88 -7.36 -5.60 1.49
N GLY A 89 -8.29 -6.26 2.19
CA GLY A 89 -9.70 -5.85 2.24
C GLY A 89 -9.87 -4.65 3.16
N ALA A 90 -9.23 -3.53 2.82
CA ALA A 90 -9.29 -2.32 3.63
C ALA A 90 -10.69 -1.71 3.56
N GLN A 91 -11.35 -1.52 4.71
CA GLN A 91 -12.63 -0.81 4.73
C GLN A 91 -12.39 0.69 4.47
N ASN A 92 -13.44 1.39 4.02
CA ASN A 92 -13.37 2.84 3.88
C ASN A 92 -13.01 3.47 5.23
N THR A 93 -12.02 4.38 5.24
CA THR A 93 -11.51 5.05 6.45
C THR A 93 -10.89 4.14 7.51
N ALA A 94 -10.59 2.87 7.20
CA ALA A 94 -9.88 1.99 8.11
C ALA A 94 -8.49 2.54 8.47
N LEU A 95 -8.12 2.39 9.74
CA LEU A 95 -6.86 2.86 10.30
C LEU A 95 -5.78 1.77 10.23
N PHE A 96 -4.60 2.19 9.78
CA PHE A 96 -3.35 1.46 9.87
C PHE A 96 -2.40 2.33 10.67
N ASP A 97 -2.12 1.92 11.90
CA ASP A 97 -1.30 2.65 12.86
C ASP A 97 -0.04 1.83 13.14
N LEU A 98 1.11 2.39 12.77
CA LEU A 98 2.41 1.78 12.93
C LEU A 98 3.36 2.75 13.61
N SER A 99 4.20 2.24 14.50
CA SER A 99 5.33 2.97 15.09
C SER A 99 6.63 2.45 14.50
N VAL A 100 7.52 3.37 14.13
CA VAL A 100 8.86 3.08 13.60
C VAL A 100 9.88 4.01 14.25
N ASP A 101 11.11 3.53 14.45
CA ASP A 101 12.26 4.38 14.79
C ASP A 101 12.94 4.89 13.51
N ALA A 102 12.72 6.17 13.17
CA ALA A 102 13.20 6.81 11.96
C ALA A 102 14.74 6.94 11.93
N GLU A 103 15.37 7.18 13.07
CA GLU A 103 16.84 7.30 13.18
C GLU A 103 17.54 5.95 12.93
N ARG A 104 16.91 4.85 13.34
CA ARG A 104 17.46 3.50 13.23
C ARG A 104 16.97 2.73 12.01
N TRP A 105 16.02 3.28 11.26
CA TRP A 105 15.42 2.63 10.09
C TRP A 105 16.45 2.07 9.09
N TRP A 106 17.53 2.82 8.86
CA TRP A 106 18.55 2.48 7.85
C TRP A 106 19.64 1.52 8.38
N ARG A 107 19.57 1.11 9.65
CA ARG A 107 20.58 0.24 10.26
C ARG A 107 20.30 -1.22 9.92
N ASN A 108 21.31 -1.88 9.37
CA ASN A 108 21.26 -3.30 9.06
C ASN A 108 22.07 -4.11 10.08
N ASP A 109 21.66 -4.05 11.35
CA ASP A 109 22.27 -4.80 12.44
C ASP A 109 21.25 -5.68 13.16
N HIS A 110 21.75 -6.72 13.83
CA HIS A 110 20.89 -7.71 14.49
C HIS A 110 20.06 -7.11 15.65
N ALA A 111 20.58 -6.06 16.31
CA ALA A 111 19.91 -5.44 17.44
C ALA A 111 18.74 -4.55 17.01
N THR A 112 18.72 -4.07 15.76
CA THR A 112 17.60 -3.28 15.22
C THR A 112 16.54 -4.17 14.56
N TYR A 113 16.92 -5.09 13.67
CA TYR A 113 15.95 -5.77 12.80
C TYR A 113 14.90 -6.61 13.56
N ASN A 114 15.31 -7.27 14.65
CA ASN A 114 14.45 -8.16 15.44
C ASN A 114 13.82 -7.48 16.67
N ASN A 115 13.83 -6.14 16.74
CA ASN A 115 13.38 -5.40 17.91
C ASN A 115 11.95 -4.88 17.75
N THR A 116 11.00 -5.55 18.41
CA THR A 116 9.55 -5.21 18.35
C THR A 116 9.18 -3.92 19.07
N GLU A 117 10.11 -3.30 19.82
CA GLU A 117 9.92 -1.97 20.39
C GLU A 117 10.23 -0.86 19.38
N LEU A 118 11.03 -1.14 18.34
CA LEU A 118 11.34 -0.18 17.27
C LEU A 118 10.33 -0.23 16.14
N TRP A 119 9.75 -1.40 15.85
CA TRP A 119 8.80 -1.60 14.75
C TRP A 119 7.53 -2.22 15.30
N ARG A 120 6.45 -1.45 15.33
CA ARG A 120 5.19 -1.89 15.94
C ARG A 120 4.01 -1.65 15.02
N VAL A 121 3.11 -2.63 14.96
CA VAL A 121 1.78 -2.45 14.40
C VAL A 121 0.83 -2.28 15.58
N ASN A 122 0.30 -1.07 15.76
CA ASN A 122 -0.61 -0.74 16.86
C ASN A 122 -2.05 -1.07 16.47
N ARG A 123 -2.42 -0.77 15.20
CA ARG A 123 -3.72 -1.10 14.61
C ARG A 123 -3.53 -1.50 13.17
N PHE A 124 -4.32 -2.47 12.71
CA PHE A 124 -4.24 -2.95 11.34
C PHE A 124 -5.65 -3.14 10.77
N ASN A 125 -5.99 -2.33 9.77
CA ASN A 125 -7.32 -2.32 9.16
C ASN A 125 -8.45 -2.10 10.18
N ASP A 126 -8.21 -1.27 11.20
CA ASP A 126 -9.17 -0.98 12.26
C ASP A 126 -10.27 -0.03 11.75
N SER A 127 -11.51 -0.45 11.82
CA SER A 127 -12.69 0.32 11.41
C SER A 127 -13.71 0.43 12.56
N SER A 128 -13.27 0.16 13.80
CA SER A 128 -14.14 0.16 14.98
C SER A 128 -14.84 1.50 15.24
N HIS A 129 -14.26 2.63 14.79
CA HIS A 129 -14.90 3.94 14.86
C HIS A 129 -16.17 4.04 14.01
N LEU A 130 -16.30 3.24 12.95
CA LEU A 130 -17.50 3.22 12.11
C LEU A 130 -18.66 2.47 12.76
N ALA A 131 -18.37 1.49 13.63
CA ALA A 131 -19.39 0.75 14.37
C ALA A 131 -20.13 1.62 15.40
N GLN A 132 -19.60 2.80 15.73
CA GLN A 132 -20.19 3.75 16.69
C GLN A 132 -21.19 4.72 16.04
N LEU A 133 -21.41 4.61 14.72
CA LEU A 133 -22.31 5.48 13.95
C LEU A 133 -23.69 4.85 13.68
N GLY A 134 -24.00 3.70 14.28
CA GLY A 134 -25.30 3.03 14.24
C GLY A 134 -25.86 2.83 15.64
#